data_AF-A0A645I7F6-F1
#
_entry.id   AF-A0A645I7F6-F1
#
_cell.length_a   1.000
_cell.length_b   1.000
_cell.length_c   1.000
_cell.angle_alpha   90.00
_cell.angle_beta   90.00
_cell.angle_gamma   90.00
#
_symmetry.space_group_name_H-M   'P 1'
#
loop_
_entity.id
_entity.type
_entity.pdbx_description
1 polymer ?
#
loop_
_entity_poly.entity_id
_entity_poly.type
_entity_poly.pdbx_seq_one_letter_code
_entity_poly.pdbx_strand_id
1 'polypeptide(L)'
;MLNNNYSFTYTAYDLINENSTSLNKVIKAKKYEDYETLLKGNDIGCLTVMIDRLKINTTISFENYHHEDFVLWLKILKNNVVAYGLDEVLSSYRKSNSSLSHNKIKAAIWTWNIYINIERLPLNKALYCFSKYIINGFRKNDYKKETTCFYFL
;
A
#
# COMPACT_ATOMS: atom_id res chain seq x y z
N MET A 1 11.66 4.08 -14.56
CA MET A 1 10.50 4.30 -15.47
C MET A 1 10.94 4.37 -16.93
N LEU A 2 11.68 5.39 -17.36
CA LEU A 2 12.06 5.61 -18.77
C LEU A 2 12.88 4.46 -19.38
N ASN A 3 13.99 4.07 -18.74
CA ASN A 3 14.90 3.04 -19.26
C ASN A 3 14.22 1.67 -19.50
N ASN A 4 13.18 1.36 -18.73
CA ASN A 4 12.44 0.10 -18.84
C ASN A 4 11.04 0.27 -19.45
N ASN A 5 10.70 1.48 -19.93
CA ASN A 5 9.41 1.82 -20.52
C ASN A 5 8.18 1.55 -19.62
N TYR A 6 8.31 1.57 -18.30
CA TYR A 6 7.21 1.28 -17.37
C TYR A 6 6.15 2.39 -17.33
N SER A 7 4.88 2.00 -17.18
CA SER A 7 3.73 2.92 -17.09
C SER A 7 3.30 3.25 -15.67
N PHE A 8 3.62 2.39 -14.69
CA PHE A 8 3.34 2.60 -13.27
C PHE A 8 4.59 2.25 -12.48
N THR A 9 5.11 3.20 -11.71
CA THR A 9 6.25 2.98 -10.80
C THR A 9 6.02 3.57 -9.42
N TYR A 10 6.72 3.04 -8.43
CA TYR A 10 6.70 3.54 -7.05
C TYR A 10 8.04 3.26 -6.38
N THR A 11 8.29 3.84 -5.21
CA THR A 11 9.59 3.74 -4.52
C THR A 11 9.42 3.31 -3.07
N ALA A 12 10.52 2.94 -2.42
CA ALA A 12 10.52 2.81 -0.97
C ALA A 12 10.40 4.20 -0.32
N TYR A 13 10.00 4.19 0.95
CA TYR A 13 9.90 5.40 1.78
C TYR A 13 10.17 5.06 3.24
N ASP A 14 10.62 6.05 4.01
CA ASP A 14 10.81 5.91 5.46
C ASP A 14 9.68 6.59 6.24
N LEU A 15 9.62 6.29 7.53
CA LEU A 15 8.63 6.86 8.44
C LEU A 15 9.28 7.90 9.35
N ILE A 16 8.64 9.06 9.47
CA ILE A 16 9.03 10.13 10.39
C ILE A 16 7.89 10.47 11.35
N ASN A 17 8.21 11.02 12.52
CA ASN A 17 7.23 11.52 13.48
C ASN A 17 6.78 12.95 13.14
N GLU A 18 5.92 13.55 13.96
CA GLU A 18 5.40 14.92 13.78
C GLU A 18 6.50 16.00 13.81
N ASN A 19 7.63 15.73 14.48
CA ASN A 19 8.79 16.61 14.56
C ASN A 19 9.84 16.34 13.46
N SER A 20 9.48 15.54 12.44
CA SER A 20 10.38 15.13 11.35
C SER A 20 11.59 14.29 11.80
N THR A 21 11.54 13.71 12.99
CA THR A 21 12.53 12.73 13.45
C THR A 21 12.22 11.38 12.83
N SER A 22 13.26 10.68 12.37
CA SER A 22 13.13 9.32 11.86
C SER A 22 12.56 8.37 12.91
N LEU A 23 11.66 7.49 12.47
CA LEU A 23 11.15 6.35 13.25
C LEU A 23 11.95 5.06 12.97
N ASN A 24 13.09 5.17 12.28
CA ASN A 24 13.97 4.04 11.90
C ASN A 24 13.21 2.89 11.22
N LYS A 25 12.19 3.23 10.43
CA LYS A 25 11.35 2.25 9.72
C LYS A 25 11.24 2.61 8.26
N VAL A 26 11.73 1.71 7.41
CA VAL A 26 11.60 1.77 5.95
C VAL A 26 10.48 0.83 5.50
N ILE A 27 9.60 1.33 4.64
CA ILE A 27 8.65 0.54 3.89
C ILE A 27 9.29 0.26 2.53
N LYS A 28 9.75 -0.97 2.35
CA LYS A 28 10.43 -1.42 1.13
C LYS A 28 9.45 -1.53 -0.04
N ALA A 29 9.92 -1.17 -1.23
CA ALA A 29 9.15 -1.39 -2.45
C ALA A 29 9.36 -2.82 -2.94
N LYS A 30 8.27 -3.54 -3.26
CA LYS A 30 8.39 -4.80 -3.99
C LYS A 30 8.93 -4.53 -5.39
N LYS A 31 9.66 -5.49 -5.96
CA LYS A 31 10.18 -5.39 -7.34
C LYS A 31 9.06 -5.10 -8.36
N TYR A 32 7.90 -5.74 -8.16
CA TYR A 32 6.70 -5.47 -8.93
C TYR A 32 5.45 -5.90 -8.15
N GLU A 33 4.30 -5.38 -8.56
CA GLU A 33 2.96 -5.77 -8.13
C GLU A 33 2.03 -5.80 -9.34
N ASP A 34 1.24 -6.86 -9.44
CA ASP A 34 0.13 -6.97 -10.38
C ASP A 34 -1.21 -6.96 -9.63
N TYR A 35 -2.32 -7.04 -10.36
CA TYR A 35 -3.65 -7.04 -9.76
C TYR A 35 -3.83 -8.17 -8.72
N GLU A 36 -3.33 -9.37 -9.01
CA GLU A 36 -3.51 -10.55 -8.14
C GLU A 36 -2.62 -10.51 -6.90
N THR A 37 -1.45 -9.86 -6.97
CA THR A 37 -0.60 -9.65 -5.79
C THR A 37 -1.12 -8.49 -4.95
N LEU A 38 -1.59 -7.40 -5.56
CA LEU A 38 -2.13 -6.24 -4.87
C LEU A 38 -3.42 -6.58 -4.08
N LEU A 39 -4.27 -7.46 -4.61
CA LEU A 39 -5.44 -7.99 -3.88
C LEU A 39 -5.09 -8.68 -2.55
N LYS A 40 -3.84 -9.08 -2.32
CA LYS A 40 -3.39 -9.73 -1.08
C LYS A 40 -2.83 -8.75 -0.05
N GLY A 41 -2.80 -7.46 -0.38
CA GLY A 41 -2.35 -6.38 0.49
C GLY A 41 -1.73 -5.23 -0.30
N ASN A 42 -2.12 -4.00 0.03
CA ASN A 42 -1.57 -2.80 -0.56
C ASN A 42 -0.23 -2.42 0.11
N ASP A 43 0.85 -2.54 -0.66
CA ASP A 43 2.21 -2.14 -0.25
C ASP A 43 2.71 -0.91 -1.02
N ILE A 44 1.88 -0.34 -1.90
CA ILE A 44 2.21 0.82 -2.73
C ILE A 44 1.95 2.10 -1.93
N GLY A 45 3.01 2.80 -1.54
CA GLY A 45 2.90 4.08 -0.86
C GLY A 45 2.44 5.17 -1.81
N CYS A 46 1.22 5.69 -1.65
CA CYS A 46 0.63 6.69 -2.57
C CYS A 46 1.53 7.92 -2.79
N LEU A 47 2.34 8.33 -1.81
CA LEU A 47 3.26 9.46 -1.93
C LEU A 47 4.43 9.23 -2.92
N THR A 48 4.71 7.98 -3.26
CA THR A 48 5.88 7.57 -4.06
C THR A 48 5.54 7.27 -5.51
N VAL A 49 4.25 7.27 -5.85
CA VAL A 49 3.76 6.76 -7.13
C VAL A 49 4.00 7.76 -8.26
N MET A 50 4.47 7.24 -9.38
CA MET A 50 4.62 7.96 -10.64
C MET A 50 3.96 7.15 -11.77
N ILE A 51 3.10 7.80 -12.55
CA ILE A 51 2.27 7.16 -13.58
C ILE A 51 2.43 7.87 -14.92
N ASP A 52 2.66 7.10 -15.98
CA ASP A 52 2.62 7.56 -17.37
C ASP A 52 1.16 7.62 -17.85
N ARG A 53 0.56 8.80 -17.87
CA ARG A 53 -0.84 8.97 -18.30
C ARG A 53 -1.06 8.59 -19.77
N LEU A 54 -0.04 8.61 -20.61
CA LEU A 54 -0.16 8.26 -22.03
C LEU A 54 -0.20 6.74 -22.25
N LYS A 55 0.25 5.95 -21.27
CA LYS A 55 0.27 4.48 -21.32
C LYS A 55 -0.81 3.82 -20.47
N ILE A 56 -1.57 4.61 -19.71
CA ILE A 56 -2.66 4.12 -18.87
C ILE A 56 -3.99 4.54 -19.48
N ASN A 57 -4.74 3.57 -19.97
CA ASN A 57 -6.06 3.78 -20.58
C ASN A 57 -7.20 3.81 -19.55
N THR A 58 -6.87 3.82 -18.25
CA THR A 58 -7.81 3.90 -17.14
C THR A 58 -7.91 5.34 -16.66
N THR A 59 -9.13 5.83 -16.43
CA THR A 59 -9.33 7.14 -15.79
C THR A 59 -8.69 7.17 -14.40
N ILE A 60 -7.73 8.06 -14.22
CA ILE A 60 -7.01 8.27 -12.96
C ILE A 60 -7.72 9.36 -12.17
N SER A 61 -8.54 8.95 -11.21
CA SER A 61 -9.25 9.84 -10.28
C SER A 61 -9.53 9.10 -8.99
N PHE A 62 -9.38 9.77 -7.84
CA PHE A 62 -9.85 9.22 -6.58
C PHE A 62 -11.37 9.24 -6.54
N GLU A 63 -11.94 8.12 -6.13
CA GLU A 63 -13.36 7.96 -5.86
C GLU A 63 -13.55 8.05 -4.35
N ASN A 64 -14.69 8.58 -3.89
CA ASN A 64 -14.96 8.85 -2.47
C ASN A 64 -15.21 7.54 -1.69
N TYR A 65 -14.15 6.79 -1.43
CA TYR A 65 -14.15 5.53 -0.70
C TYR A 65 -13.10 5.56 0.41
N HIS A 66 -13.23 4.70 1.42
CA HIS A 66 -12.08 4.43 2.27
C HIS A 66 -11.03 3.62 1.49
N HIS A 67 -9.75 3.93 1.67
CA HIS A 67 -8.64 3.39 0.88
C HIS A 67 -8.75 3.73 -0.63
N GLU A 68 -8.97 5.00 -0.94
CA GLU A 68 -9.09 5.53 -2.31
C GLU A 68 -7.91 5.14 -3.20
N ASP A 69 -6.70 5.16 -2.65
CA ASP A 69 -5.46 4.76 -3.33
C ASP A 69 -5.50 3.28 -3.72
N PHE A 70 -5.89 2.40 -2.79
CA PHE A 70 -6.00 0.98 -3.06
C PHE A 70 -7.02 0.68 -4.16
N VAL A 71 -8.18 1.35 -4.13
CA VAL A 71 -9.21 1.24 -5.18
C VAL A 71 -8.66 1.68 -6.53
N LEU A 72 -7.98 2.82 -6.58
CA LEU A 72 -7.38 3.32 -7.82
C LEU A 72 -6.30 2.37 -8.37
N TRP A 73 -5.44 1.84 -7.50
CA TRP A 73 -4.40 0.88 -7.90
C TRP A 73 -5.00 -0.41 -8.45
N LEU A 74 -6.03 -0.97 -7.79
CA LEU A 74 -6.74 -2.13 -8.31
C LEU A 74 -7.35 -1.83 -9.69
N LYS A 75 -8.02 -0.69 -9.84
CA LYS A 75 -8.63 -0.25 -11.11
C LYS A 75 -7.61 -0.15 -12.25
N ILE A 76 -6.42 0.39 -11.99
CA ILE A 76 -5.36 0.49 -12.98
C ILE A 76 -4.76 -0.88 -13.30
N LEU A 77 -4.33 -1.64 -12.28
CA LEU A 77 -3.64 -2.93 -12.46
C LEU A 77 -4.53 -4.01 -13.08
N LYS A 78 -5.86 -3.94 -12.87
CA LYS A 78 -6.85 -4.83 -13.48
C LYS A 78 -6.84 -4.78 -15.02
N ASN A 79 -6.36 -3.69 -15.61
CA ASN A 79 -6.25 -3.51 -17.06
C ASN A 79 -4.88 -3.98 -17.61
N ASN A 80 -4.34 -5.09 -17.08
CA ASN A 80 -3.05 -5.66 -17.45
C ASN A 80 -1.84 -4.71 -17.25
N VAL A 81 -1.95 -3.82 -16.27
CA VAL A 81 -0.83 -2.94 -15.87
C VAL A 81 -0.10 -3.60 -14.71
N VAL A 82 1.23 -3.50 -14.73
CA VAL A 82 2.10 -3.93 -13.63
C VAL A 82 2.74 -2.69 -13.01
N ALA A 83 2.66 -2.56 -11.69
CA ALA A 83 3.37 -1.54 -10.94
C ALA A 83 4.79 -2.03 -10.62
N TYR A 84 5.81 -1.24 -10.92
CA TYR A 84 7.20 -1.61 -10.64
C TYR A 84 7.80 -0.76 -9.53
N GLY A 85 8.36 -1.41 -8.51
CA GLY A 85 8.98 -0.74 -7.39
C GLY A 85 10.49 -0.59 -7.55
N LEU A 86 10.99 0.59 -7.19
CA LEU A 86 12.41 0.84 -6.94
C LEU A 86 12.63 0.83 -5.42
N ASP A 87 13.40 -0.14 -4.90
CA ASP A 87 13.69 -0.27 -3.47
C ASP A 87 14.76 0.74 -3.00
N GLU A 88 14.52 2.01 -3.29
CA GLU A 88 15.33 3.16 -2.88
C GLU A 88 14.43 4.14 -2.13
N VAL A 89 14.90 4.63 -0.97
CA VAL A 89 14.16 5.58 -0.15
C VAL A 89 14.29 6.97 -0.76
N LEU A 90 13.24 7.42 -1.45
CA LEU A 90 13.19 8.72 -2.13
C LEU A 90 12.15 9.67 -1.51
N SER A 91 11.54 9.27 -0.39
CA SER A 91 10.55 10.08 0.32
C SER A 91 10.34 9.63 1.77
N SER A 92 9.70 10.50 2.55
CA SER A 92 9.39 10.28 3.97
C SER A 92 7.90 10.47 4.25
N TYR A 93 7.29 9.49 4.91
CA TYR A 93 5.89 9.55 5.34
C TYR A 93 5.77 9.92 6.81
N ARG A 94 5.06 11.01 7.10
CA ARG A 94 4.81 11.48 8.46
C ARG A 94 3.69 10.68 9.11
N LYS A 95 4.00 10.06 10.25
CA LYS A 95 3.03 9.32 11.05
C LYS A 95 2.60 10.14 12.27
N SER A 96 1.34 10.59 12.27
CA SER A 96 0.70 11.18 13.43
C SER A 96 -0.01 10.13 14.29
N ASN A 97 -0.04 10.35 15.61
CA ASN A 97 -0.77 9.49 16.56
C ASN A 97 -2.29 9.50 16.31
N SER A 98 -2.83 10.55 15.68
CA SER A 98 -4.26 10.68 15.35
C SER A 98 -4.65 10.10 13.98
N SER A 99 -3.71 9.52 13.23
CA SER A 99 -3.97 9.06 11.87
C SER A 99 -5.02 7.94 11.82
N LEU A 100 -5.93 8.03 10.84
CA LEU A 100 -7.03 7.08 10.56
C LEU A 100 -6.60 5.60 10.48
N SER A 101 -5.32 5.34 10.22
CA SER A 101 -4.72 4.00 10.15
C SER A 101 -4.63 3.26 11.50
N HIS A 102 -4.95 3.94 12.62
CA HIS A 102 -4.87 3.31 13.94
C HIS A 102 -5.94 2.22 14.15
N ASN A 103 -7.11 2.34 13.50
CA ASN A 103 -8.20 1.38 13.68
C ASN A 103 -8.14 0.26 12.62
N LYS A 104 -7.35 -0.78 12.93
CA LYS A 104 -7.16 -1.95 12.07
C LYS A 104 -8.45 -2.71 11.76
N ILE A 105 -9.43 -2.67 12.68
CA ILE A 105 -10.74 -3.31 12.48
C ILE A 105 -11.49 -2.57 11.37
N LYS A 106 -11.55 -1.23 11.43
CA LYS A 106 -12.14 -0.43 10.35
C LYS A 106 -11.43 -0.65 9.02
N ALA A 107 -10.10 -0.67 9.00
CA ALA A 107 -9.32 -0.94 7.79
C ALA A 107 -9.64 -2.32 7.18
N ALA A 108 -9.82 -3.35 8.01
CA ALA A 108 -10.24 -4.67 7.56
C ALA A 108 -11.66 -4.67 6.98
N ILE A 109 -12.62 -3.98 7.62
CA ILE A 109 -13.99 -3.83 7.11
C ILE A 109 -13.99 -3.12 5.75
N TRP A 110 -13.22 -2.04 5.61
CA TRP A 110 -13.10 -1.30 4.35
C TRP A 110 -12.48 -2.16 3.25
N THR A 111 -11.41 -2.89 3.56
CA THR A 111 -10.77 -3.83 2.63
C THR A 111 -11.74 -4.92 2.17
N TRP A 112 -12.53 -5.49 3.09
CA TRP A 112 -13.57 -6.47 2.75
C TRP A 112 -14.66 -5.86 1.84
N ASN A 113 -15.11 -4.64 2.14
CA ASN A 113 -16.06 -3.91 1.31
C ASN A 113 -15.54 -3.68 -0.12
N ILE A 114 -14.26 -3.35 -0.28
CA ILE A 114 -13.63 -3.20 -1.60
C ILE A 114 -13.72 -4.51 -2.37
N TYR A 115 -13.41 -5.66 -1.75
CA TYR A 115 -13.47 -6.96 -2.43
C TYR A 115 -14.88 -7.36 -2.88
N ILE A 116 -15.89 -7.13 -2.04
CA ILE A 116 -17.25 -7.60 -2.32
C ILE A 116 -18.05 -6.60 -3.16
N ASN A 117 -18.02 -5.32 -2.82
CA ASN A 117 -18.93 -4.32 -3.40
C ASN A 117 -18.31 -3.56 -4.58
N ILE A 118 -16.98 -3.33 -4.56
CA ILE A 118 -16.28 -2.59 -5.62
C ILE A 118 -15.72 -3.56 -6.67
N GLU A 119 -14.83 -4.47 -6.27
CA GLU A 119 -14.20 -5.43 -7.17
C GLU A 119 -15.11 -6.60 -7.57
N ARG A 120 -16.18 -6.83 -6.79
CA ARG A 120 -17.18 -7.89 -7.02
C ARG A 120 -16.53 -9.26 -7.18
N LEU A 121 -15.57 -9.56 -6.33
CA LEU A 121 -14.86 -10.84 -6.36
C LEU A 121 -15.80 -11.99 -5.99
N PRO A 122 -15.66 -13.17 -6.64
CA PRO A 122 -16.26 -14.40 -6.13
C PRO A 122 -15.86 -14.64 -4.68
N LEU A 123 -16.79 -15.13 -3.85
CA LEU A 123 -16.61 -15.22 -2.39
C LEU A 123 -15.36 -16.03 -1.99
N ASN A 124 -15.07 -17.11 -2.70
CA ASN A 124 -13.86 -17.91 -2.48
C ASN A 124 -12.56 -17.12 -2.73
N LYS A 125 -12.52 -16.30 -3.81
CA LYS A 125 -11.39 -15.43 -4.11
C LYS A 125 -11.26 -14.31 -3.09
N ALA A 126 -12.38 -13.69 -2.70
CA ALA A 126 -12.41 -12.66 -1.66
C ALA A 126 -11.86 -13.17 -0.33
N LEU A 127 -12.31 -14.35 0.12
CA LEU A 127 -11.84 -14.98 1.36
C LEU A 127 -10.33 -15.29 1.31
N TYR A 128 -9.86 -15.87 0.19
CA TYR A 128 -8.43 -16.14 0.00
C TYR A 128 -7.59 -14.86 0.09
N CYS A 129 -7.97 -13.83 -0.65
CA CYS A 129 -7.27 -12.54 -0.66
C CYS A 129 -7.29 -11.87 0.72
N PHE A 130 -8.45 -11.89 1.38
CA PHE A 130 -8.62 -11.31 2.71
C PHE A 130 -7.78 -12.04 3.77
N SER A 131 -7.71 -13.37 3.73
CA SER A 131 -6.84 -14.15 4.64
C SER A 131 -5.37 -13.74 4.50
N LYS A 132 -4.89 -13.56 3.26
CA LYS A 132 -3.51 -13.12 2.98
C LYS A 132 -3.28 -11.69 3.46
N TYR A 133 -4.23 -10.78 3.23
CA TYR A 133 -4.19 -9.42 3.74
C TYR A 133 -4.03 -9.38 5.27
N ILE A 134 -4.82 -10.16 6.00
CA ILE A 134 -4.76 -10.24 7.46
C ILE A 134 -3.39 -10.78 7.93
N ILE A 135 -2.92 -11.89 7.35
CA ILE A 135 -1.60 -12.49 7.68
C ILE A 135 -0.47 -11.49 7.41
N ASN A 136 -0.47 -10.83 6.26
CA ASN A 136 0.53 -9.83 5.89
C ASN A 136 0.49 -8.62 6.85
N GLY A 137 -0.71 -8.20 7.24
CA GLY A 137 -0.92 -7.15 8.23
C GLY A 137 -0.29 -7.49 9.57
N PHE A 138 -0.45 -8.71 10.08
CA PHE A 138 0.19 -9.15 11.33
C PHE A 138 1.72 -9.19 11.22
N ARG A 139 2.27 -9.79 10.15
CA ARG A 139 3.73 -9.87 9.95
C ARG A 139 4.42 -8.51 9.90
N LYS A 140 3.76 -7.48 9.36
CA LYS A 140 4.27 -6.10 9.35
C LYS A 140 4.32 -5.44 10.74
N ASN A 141 3.58 -5.97 11.71
CA ASN A 141 3.50 -5.46 13.07
C ASN A 141 4.49 -6.11 14.03
N ASP A 142 4.95 -7.33 13.78
CA ASP A 142 5.84 -8.06 14.69
C ASP A 142 7.22 -7.40 14.87
N TYR A 143 7.63 -6.52 13.93
CA TYR A 143 8.83 -5.67 14.05
C TYR A 143 8.71 -4.53 15.08
N LYS A 144 7.55 -4.33 15.74
CA LYS A 144 7.39 -3.30 16.77
C LYS A 144 7.91 -3.71 18.16
N LYS A 145 8.35 -4.96 18.38
CA LYS A 145 8.69 -5.45 19.73
C LYS A 145 10.12 -5.17 20.21
N GLU A 146 11.02 -4.67 19.37
CA GLU A 146 12.44 -4.48 19.76
C GLU A 146 12.82 -3.05 20.21
N THR A 147 11.88 -2.10 20.34
CA THR A 147 12.22 -0.71 20.73
C THR A 147 11.70 -0.28 22.11
N THR A 148 11.53 -1.22 23.04
CA THR A 148 11.11 -0.89 24.44
C THR A 148 12.10 -1.32 25.51
N CYS A 149 13.40 -1.33 25.24
CA CYS A 149 14.42 -1.38 26.30
C CYS A 149 15.57 -0.41 25.98
N PHE A 150 16.12 0.19 27.03
CA PHE A 150 17.16 1.23 27.06
C PHE A 150 16.68 2.69 27.02
N TYR A 151 15.84 3.06 27.99
CA TYR A 151 16.09 4.28 28.78
C TYR A 151 15.94 3.95 30.26
N PHE A 152 16.99 3.38 30.83
CA PHE A 152 17.37 3.55 32.23
C PHE A 152 18.89 3.53 32.25
N LEU A 153 19.47 4.73 32.27
CA LEU A 153 20.60 5.18 33.08
C LEU A 153 20.88 6.65 32.74
#